data_AF-A0A232ES74-F1
#
_entry.id   AF-A0A232ES74-F1
#
_cell.length_a   1.000
_cell.length_b   1.000
_cell.length_c   1.000
_cell.angle_alpha   90.00
_cell.angle_beta   90.00
_cell.angle_gamma   90.00
#
_symmetry.space_group_name_H-M   'P 1'
#
loop_
_entity.id
_entity.type
_entity.pdbx_description
1 polymer ?
#
loop_
_entity_poly.entity_id
_entity_poly.type
_entity_poly.pdbx_seq_one_letter_code
_entity_poly.pdbx_strand_id
1 'polypeptide(L)'
;MTPTDLIWCYSKKVNSNIIPSWSGFMEQCTAKNENLATSKVVPLRFVNNPPSQFDTIFTVLLEADRECKSKGQKNCFVTFDQPLYFKAREILACQNTNDVDYNLSSVIVRLGGFNTVMSYIGAIGRDKLFK
;
A
#
# COMPACT_ATOMS: atom_id res chain seq x y z
N MET A 1 -12.86 6.10 -7.20
CA MET A 1 -12.89 6.47 -8.63
C MET A 1 -12.90 7.98 -8.69
N THR A 2 -11.84 8.57 -9.22
CA THR A 2 -11.67 10.02 -9.34
C THR A 2 -12.43 10.56 -10.57
N PRO A 3 -12.75 11.85 -10.64
CA PRO A 3 -13.32 12.46 -11.85
C PRO A 3 -12.44 12.25 -13.09
N THR A 4 -11.11 12.18 -12.92
CA THR A 4 -10.14 11.90 -13.99
C THR A 4 -10.31 10.49 -14.55
N ASP A 5 -10.59 9.50 -13.69
CA ASP A 5 -10.86 8.12 -14.11
C ASP A 5 -12.10 8.04 -15.00
N LEU A 6 -13.15 8.82 -14.66
CA LEU A 6 -14.39 8.91 -15.44
C LEU A 6 -14.15 9.53 -16.81
N ILE A 7 -13.39 10.63 -16.86
CA ILE A 7 -13.05 11.32 -18.11
C ILE A 7 -12.24 10.39 -19.02
N TRP A 8 -11.27 9.66 -18.49
CA TRP A 8 -10.51 8.69 -19.27
C TRP A 8 -11.39 7.55 -19.78
N CYS A 9 -12.20 6.92 -18.92
CA CYS A 9 -13.11 5.83 -19.31
C CYS A 9 -14.07 6.25 -20.43
N TYR A 10 -14.67 7.44 -20.30
CA TYR A 10 -15.55 7.98 -21.33
C TYR A 10 -14.80 8.27 -22.64
N SER A 11 -13.67 8.97 -22.54
CA SER A 11 -12.87 9.36 -23.71
C SER A 11 -12.30 8.15 -24.45
N LYS A 12 -11.90 7.09 -23.72
CA LYS A 12 -11.42 5.83 -24.27
C LYS A 12 -12.52 5.05 -24.98
N LYS A 13 -13.75 5.13 -24.48
CA LYS A 13 -14.94 4.52 -25.10
C LYS A 13 -15.36 5.26 -26.38
N VAL A 14 -15.25 6.58 -26.40
CA VAL A 14 -15.61 7.41 -27.57
C VAL A 14 -14.51 7.39 -28.65
N ASN A 15 -13.23 7.47 -28.25
CA ASN A 15 -12.09 7.60 -29.16
C ASN A 15 -10.96 6.64 -28.76
N SER A 16 -11.20 5.33 -28.93
CA SER A 16 -10.29 4.26 -28.49
C SER A 16 -8.87 4.34 -29.08
N ASN A 17 -8.74 4.83 -30.31
CA ASN A 17 -7.48 4.90 -31.05
C ASN A 17 -6.65 6.15 -30.74
N ILE A 18 -7.27 7.20 -30.17
CA ILE A 18 -6.62 8.50 -29.91
C ILE A 18 -6.14 8.58 -28.47
N ILE A 19 -6.94 8.06 -27.53
CA ILE A 19 -6.65 8.16 -26.11
C ILE A 19 -5.66 7.05 -25.71
N PRO A 20 -4.50 7.38 -25.12
CA PRO A 20 -3.54 6.38 -24.65
C PRO A 20 -4.10 5.51 -23.52
N SER A 21 -3.33 4.52 -23.09
CA SER A 21 -3.63 3.78 -21.86
C SER A 21 -3.76 4.73 -20.66
N TRP A 22 -4.36 4.26 -19.57
CA TRP A 22 -4.53 5.05 -18.35
C TRP A 22 -3.22 5.72 -17.89
N SER A 23 -2.10 4.99 -17.97
CA SER A 23 -0.78 5.51 -17.59
C SER A 23 -0.35 6.69 -18.47
N GLY A 24 -0.46 6.56 -19.80
CA GLY A 24 -0.09 7.64 -20.72
C GLY A 24 -1.04 8.84 -20.65
N PHE A 25 -2.33 8.61 -20.35
CA PHE A 25 -3.28 9.69 -20.11
C PHE A 25 -2.93 10.46 -18.84
N MET A 26 -2.62 9.76 -17.76
CA MET A 26 -2.19 10.38 -16.51
C MET A 26 -0.90 11.17 -16.69
N GLU A 27 0.07 10.64 -17.43
CA GLU A 27 1.32 11.34 -17.78
C GLU A 27 1.05 12.66 -18.54
N GLN A 28 0.15 12.66 -19.52
CA GLN A 28 -0.22 13.88 -20.23
C GLN A 28 -0.92 14.90 -19.32
N CYS A 29 -1.78 14.43 -18.42
CA CYS A 29 -2.45 15.29 -17.43
C CYS A 29 -1.46 15.88 -16.41
N THR A 30 -0.40 15.17 -16.08
CA THR A 30 0.59 15.57 -15.07
C THR A 30 1.82 16.28 -15.67
N ALA A 31 2.07 16.16 -16.98
CA ALA A 31 3.26 16.69 -17.65
C ALA A 31 3.48 18.21 -17.48
N LYS A 32 2.41 18.99 -17.26
CA LYS A 32 2.48 20.45 -17.07
C LYS A 32 2.42 20.88 -15.61
N ASN A 33 2.34 19.94 -14.67
CA ASN A 33 2.10 20.25 -13.28
C ASN A 33 3.43 20.17 -12.49
N GLU A 34 4.02 21.33 -12.21
CA GLU A 34 5.32 21.43 -11.52
C GLU A 34 5.21 21.10 -10.01
N ASN A 35 3.99 21.09 -9.46
CA ASN A 35 3.73 20.87 -8.03
C ASN A 35 3.32 19.42 -7.69
N LEU A 36 3.97 18.44 -8.31
CA LEU A 36 3.70 17.04 -8.00
C LEU A 36 4.63 16.54 -6.90
N ALA A 37 4.04 16.16 -5.76
CA ALA A 37 4.75 15.51 -4.69
C ALA A 37 5.29 14.15 -5.19
N THR A 38 6.61 14.06 -5.36
CA THR A 38 7.25 12.81 -5.77
C THR A 38 7.24 11.83 -4.60
N SER A 39 6.56 10.70 -4.78
CA SER A 39 6.59 9.61 -3.81
C SER A 39 7.83 8.75 -4.02
N LYS A 40 8.48 8.33 -2.93
CA LYS A 40 9.65 7.44 -2.96
C LYS A 40 9.30 6.09 -2.36
N VAL A 41 9.56 5.02 -3.09
CA VAL A 41 9.49 3.65 -2.57
C VAL A 41 10.87 3.27 -2.07
N VAL A 42 10.97 2.91 -0.78
CA VAL A 42 12.23 2.50 -0.16
C VAL A 42 12.03 1.10 0.42
N PRO A 43 12.85 0.11 0.04
CA PRO A 43 12.80 -1.20 0.67
C PRO A 43 13.22 -1.09 2.14
N LEU A 44 12.44 -1.70 3.02
CA LEU A 44 12.76 -1.81 4.44
C LEU A 44 13.70 -2.99 4.70
N ARG A 45 14.31 -3.02 5.88
CA ARG A 45 15.19 -4.11 6.31
C ARG A 45 14.42 -5.43 6.40
N PHE A 46 15.08 -6.51 6.02
CA PHE A 46 14.52 -7.86 6.16
C PHE A 46 14.78 -8.41 7.56
N VAL A 47 13.75 -8.98 8.18
CA VAL A 47 13.87 -9.73 9.43
C VAL A 47 14.12 -11.20 9.09
N ASN A 48 15.28 -11.73 9.47
CA ASN A 48 15.67 -13.11 9.19
C ASN A 48 15.13 -14.07 10.27
N ASN A 49 13.81 -14.24 10.30
CA ASN A 49 13.13 -15.17 11.20
C ASN A 49 11.83 -15.66 10.53
N PRO A 50 11.28 -16.83 10.89
CA PRO A 50 10.05 -17.31 10.26
C PRO A 50 8.89 -16.31 10.42
N PRO A 51 8.16 -15.97 9.35
CA PRO A 51 7.15 -14.91 9.35
C PRO A 51 5.93 -15.25 10.23
N SER A 52 5.71 -16.53 10.53
CA SER A 52 4.60 -16.99 11.34
C SER A 52 4.80 -16.80 12.84
N GLN A 53 6.02 -16.48 13.30
CA GLN A 53 6.31 -16.29 14.72
C GLN A 53 5.87 -14.90 15.20
N PHE A 54 5.33 -14.82 16.41
CA PHE A 54 4.87 -13.56 17.00
C PHE A 54 6.02 -12.55 17.16
N ASP A 55 7.20 -13.01 17.57
CA ASP A 55 8.39 -12.15 17.73
C ASP A 55 8.79 -11.48 16.42
N THR A 56 8.69 -12.21 15.30
CA THR A 56 8.98 -11.68 13.97
C THR A 56 8.00 -10.57 13.61
N ILE A 57 6.69 -10.81 13.81
CA ILE A 57 5.64 -9.84 13.50
C ILE A 57 5.81 -8.60 14.37
N PHE A 58 6.07 -8.77 15.67
CA PHE A 58 6.31 -7.67 16.59
C PHE A 58 7.53 -6.83 16.19
N THR A 59 8.65 -7.49 15.87
CA THR A 59 9.87 -6.81 15.39
C THR A 59 9.61 -6.01 14.11
N VAL A 60 8.86 -6.57 13.16
CA VAL A 60 8.48 -5.87 11.92
C VAL A 60 7.63 -4.64 12.21
N LEU A 61 6.64 -4.73 13.11
CA LEU A 61 5.81 -3.60 13.49
C LEU A 61 6.63 -2.48 14.15
N LEU A 62 7.57 -2.84 15.03
CA LEU A 62 8.44 -1.90 15.70
C LEU A 62 9.40 -1.19 14.74
N GLU A 63 10.01 -1.92 13.81
CA GLU A 63 10.88 -1.33 12.78
C GLU A 63 10.09 -0.43 11.84
N ALA A 64 8.87 -0.82 11.45
CA ALA A 64 8.00 0.02 10.63
C ALA A 64 7.61 1.32 11.34
N ASP A 65 7.35 1.27 12.65
CA ASP A 65 7.08 2.45 13.46
C ASP A 65 8.30 3.38 13.60
N ARG A 66 9.48 2.81 13.87
CA ARG A 66 10.74 3.56 13.95
C ARG A 66 11.04 4.30 12.65
N GLU A 67 10.86 3.64 11.52
CA GLU A 67 11.05 4.23 10.19
C GLU A 67 10.03 5.33 9.89
N CYS A 68 8.76 5.15 10.31
CA CYS A 68 7.71 6.15 10.22
C CYS A 68 8.09 7.41 11.02
N LYS A 69 8.49 7.23 12.28
CA LYS A 69 8.93 8.30 13.18
C LYS A 69 10.18 9.02 12.66
N SER A 70 11.18 8.28 12.17
CA SER A 70 12.40 8.84 11.57
C SER A 70 12.10 9.72 10.35
N LYS A 71 11.00 9.46 9.64
CA LYS A 71 10.55 10.24 8.49
C LYS A 71 9.54 11.33 8.85
N GLY A 72 9.25 11.54 10.14
CA GLY A 72 8.28 12.52 10.62
C GLY A 72 6.82 12.18 10.26
N GLN A 73 6.53 10.92 9.94
CA GLN A 73 5.18 10.48 9.59
C GLN A 73 4.37 10.17 10.85
N LYS A 74 3.12 10.65 10.91
CA LYS A 74 2.24 10.51 12.07
C LYS A 74 1.66 9.10 12.23
N ASN A 75 1.29 8.46 11.12
CA ASN A 75 0.62 7.16 11.09
C ASN A 75 1.38 6.21 10.18
N CYS A 76 1.63 4.98 10.64
CA CYS A 76 2.25 3.90 9.87
C CYS A 76 1.19 2.87 9.49
N PHE A 77 0.95 2.66 8.19
CA PHE A 77 0.04 1.62 7.73
C PHE A 77 0.83 0.37 7.36
N VAL A 78 0.54 -0.74 8.05
CA VAL A 78 1.17 -2.03 7.80
C VAL A 78 0.13 -3.00 7.28
N THR A 79 0.39 -3.62 6.14
CA THR A 79 -0.51 -4.60 5.52
C THR A 79 0.03 -6.01 5.67
N PHE A 80 -0.81 -6.94 6.12
CA PHE A 80 -0.45 -8.36 6.26
C PHE A 80 -1.49 -9.27 5.60
N ASP A 81 -1.05 -10.40 5.05
CA ASP A 81 -1.96 -11.46 4.62
C ASP A 81 -2.82 -11.97 5.79
N GLN A 82 -3.95 -12.61 5.46
CA GLN A 82 -5.00 -13.00 6.41
C GLN A 82 -4.50 -13.68 7.70
N PRO A 83 -3.66 -14.74 7.68
CA PRO A 83 -3.22 -15.38 8.93
C PRO A 83 -2.29 -14.49 9.78
N LEU A 84 -1.48 -13.66 9.14
CA LEU A 84 -0.55 -12.75 9.82
C LEU A 84 -1.27 -11.53 10.39
N TYR A 85 -2.32 -11.07 9.71
CA TYR A 85 -3.16 -9.97 10.17
C TYR A 85 -3.78 -10.25 11.54
N PHE A 86 -4.31 -11.46 11.77
CA PHE A 86 -4.90 -11.82 13.06
C PHE A 86 -3.86 -11.78 14.19
N LYS A 87 -2.67 -12.32 13.95
CA LYS A 87 -1.56 -12.30 14.93
C LYS A 87 -1.08 -10.87 15.22
N ALA A 88 -0.93 -10.05 14.19
CA ALA A 88 -0.56 -8.65 14.34
C ALA A 88 -1.60 -7.86 15.15
N ARG A 89 -2.89 -8.15 14.97
CA ARG A 89 -3.96 -7.55 15.75
C ARG A 89 -3.97 -7.98 17.21
N GLU A 90 -3.69 -9.24 17.48
CA GLU A 90 -3.56 -9.77 18.84
C GLU A 90 -2.43 -9.06 19.59
N ILE A 91 -1.27 -8.90 18.95
CA ILE A 91 -0.13 -8.13 19.48
C ILE A 91 -0.55 -6.70 19.83
N LEU A 92 -1.25 -5.99 18.93
CA LEU A 92 -1.71 -4.63 19.18
C LEU A 92 -2.75 -4.54 20.30
N ALA A 93 -3.60 -5.56 20.45
CA ALA A 93 -4.61 -5.61 21.51
C ALA A 93 -3.99 -5.86 22.89
N CYS A 94 -2.87 -6.59 22.93
CA CYS A 94 -2.12 -6.86 24.16
C CYS A 94 -1.19 -5.71 24.58
N GLN A 95 -0.99 -4.68 23.75
CA GLN A 95 -0.17 -3.55 24.13
C GLN A 95 -0.82 -2.71 25.23
N ASN A 96 -0.15 -2.64 26.38
CA ASN A 96 -0.50 -1.69 27.43
C ASN A 96 0.10 -0.32 27.10
N THR A 97 -0.72 0.74 27.13
CA THR A 97 -0.33 2.14 26.89
C THR A 97 0.69 2.71 27.88
N ASN A 98 1.11 1.93 28.88
CA ASN A 98 1.99 2.35 29.96
C ASN A 98 3.48 2.06 29.70
N ASP A 99 3.81 1.25 28.68
CA ASP A 99 5.20 1.01 28.28
C ASP A 99 5.67 2.06 27.26
N VAL A 100 6.55 2.95 27.71
CA VAL A 100 7.01 4.13 26.96
C VAL A 100 7.94 3.75 25.80
N ASP A 101 8.66 2.62 25.91
CA ASP A 101 9.70 2.22 24.96
C ASP A 101 9.18 1.56 23.68
N TYR A 102 7.98 0.96 23.70
CA TYR A 102 7.43 0.16 22.60
C TYR A 102 6.01 0.58 22.19
N ASN A 103 5.70 1.87 22.28
CA ASN A 103 4.39 2.39 21.93
C ASN A 103 4.14 2.33 20.40
N LEU A 104 3.33 1.36 19.96
CA LEU A 104 2.90 1.18 18.56
C LEU A 104 1.56 1.91 18.26
N SER A 105 1.16 2.91 19.05
CA SER A 105 -0.11 3.65 18.84
C SER A 105 -0.23 4.34 17.48
N SER A 106 0.89 4.66 16.83
CA SER A 106 0.95 5.19 15.45
C SER A 106 0.73 4.13 14.38
N VAL A 107 0.82 2.84 14.73
CA VAL A 107 0.76 1.73 13.77
C VAL A 107 -0.68 1.25 13.58
N ILE A 108 -1.14 1.27 12.34
CA ILE A 108 -2.46 0.80 11.94
C ILE A 108 -2.28 -0.41 11.04
N VAL A 109 -2.63 -1.58 11.58
CA VAL A 109 -2.58 -2.83 10.83
C VAL A 109 -3.84 -2.97 9.95
N ARG A 110 -3.62 -3.26 8.67
CA ARG A 110 -4.66 -3.47 7.65
C ARG A 110 -4.54 -4.88 7.07
N LEU A 111 -5.68 -5.47 6.75
CA LEU A 111 -5.72 -6.74 6.04
C LEU A 111 -5.21 -6.49 4.62
N GLY A 112 -4.14 -7.21 4.26
CA GLY A 112 -3.49 -7.16 2.97
C GLY A 112 -4.45 -7.57 1.88
N GLY A 113 -4.84 -6.60 1.06
CA GLY A 113 -5.71 -6.81 -0.10
C GLY A 113 -4.92 -6.99 -1.39
N PHE A 114 -3.59 -7.12 -1.36
CA PHE A 114 -2.78 -7.22 -2.58
C PHE A 114 -3.22 -8.41 -3.44
N ASN A 115 -3.41 -9.59 -2.84
CA ASN A 115 -3.93 -10.76 -3.56
C ASN A 115 -5.34 -10.51 -4.12
N THR A 116 -6.20 -9.81 -3.39
CA THR A 116 -7.55 -9.45 -3.85
C THR A 116 -7.51 -8.46 -5.01
N VAL A 117 -6.66 -7.43 -4.93
CA VAL A 117 -6.47 -6.42 -5.98
C VAL A 117 -5.80 -7.02 -7.21
N MET A 118 -4.79 -7.86 -7.04
CA MET A 118 -4.14 -8.60 -8.13
C MET A 118 -5.12 -9.56 -8.81
N SER A 119 -5.95 -10.27 -8.03
CA SER A 119 -7.00 -11.13 -8.56
C SER A 119 -8.06 -10.32 -9.31
N TYR A 120 -8.45 -9.15 -8.79
CA TYR A 120 -9.40 -8.25 -9.44
C TYR A 120 -8.85 -7.67 -10.73
N ILE A 121 -7.62 -7.16 -10.72
CA ILE A 121 -6.91 -6.65 -11.91
C ILE A 121 -6.76 -7.78 -12.95
N GLY A 122 -6.43 -9.00 -12.52
CA GLY A 122 -6.41 -10.17 -13.40
C GLY A 122 -7.78 -10.56 -13.95
N ALA A 123 -8.85 -10.37 -13.19
CA ALA A 123 -10.22 -10.65 -13.62
C ALA A 123 -10.73 -9.62 -14.64
N ILE A 124 -10.42 -8.33 -14.46
CA ILE A 124 -10.77 -7.26 -15.40
C ILE A 124 -9.79 -7.17 -16.59
N GLY A 125 -8.56 -7.67 -16.43
CA GLY A 125 -7.46 -7.57 -17.38
C GLY A 125 -7.42 -8.66 -18.45
N ARG A 126 -8.44 -9.52 -18.55
CA ARG A 126 -8.58 -10.45 -19.69
C ARG A 126 -9.17 -9.74 -20.91
N ASP A 127 -8.44 -8.78 -21.44
CA ASP A 127 -8.37 -8.50 -22.87
C ASP A 127 -6.90 -8.41 -23.27
N LYS A 128 -6.40 -9.56 -23.76
CA LYS A 128 -5.11 -9.82 -24.45
C LYS A 128 -4.08 -8.68 -24.43
N LEU A 129 -3.22 -8.61 -23.40
CA LEU A 129 -2.01 -7.77 -23.47
C LEU A 129 -0.76 -8.34 -22.80
N PHE A 130 -0.72 -9.64 -22.52
CA PHE A 130 0.53 -10.34 -22.19
C PHE A 130 0.54 -11.70 -22.87
N LYS A 131 1.18 -11.74 -24.03
CA LYS A 131 1.71 -12.93 -24.67
C LYS A 131 3.12 -12.61 -25.14
#